data_AF-A0A168GBQ6-F1
#
_entry.id   AF-A0A168GBQ6-F1
#
_cell.length_a   1.000
_cell.length_b   1.000
_cell.length_c   1.000
_cell.angle_alpha   90.00
_cell.angle_beta   90.00
_cell.angle_gamma   90.00
#
_symmetry.space_group_name_H-M   'P 1'
#
loop_
_entity.id
_entity.type
_entity.pdbx_description
1 polymer ?
#
loop_
_entity_poly.entity_id
_entity_poly.type
_entity_poly.pdbx_seq_one_letter_code
_entity_poly.pdbx_strand_id
1 'polypeptide(L)'
;MLLASPLTAVAALVLLVVIHLVRCLRSPLARLPGPTISKYTSLWLKWNEINATRTVYIHALHRKYGPAVRVAPNEVAFTSWPAIKEIYCSGGSGYDKTEFYDMFRIYGRRTMFTTLNKADHAKRKRILADRYANTNILRSASMHGIQERSAKFVRRCASASGAADVFMCM
;
A
#
# COMPACT_ATOMS: atom_id res chain seq x y z
N MET A 1 26.98 -26.53 25.28
CA MET A 1 26.88 -27.61 24.27
C MET A 1 25.46 -28.19 24.12
N LEU A 2 24.51 -27.91 25.02
CA LEU A 2 23.11 -28.41 24.92
C LEU A 2 22.24 -27.66 23.89
N LEU A 3 22.62 -26.45 23.46
CA LEU A 3 21.85 -25.66 22.48
C LEU A 3 22.05 -26.10 21.01
N ALA A 4 22.94 -27.06 20.75
CA ALA A 4 23.33 -27.48 19.40
C ALA A 4 22.83 -28.89 19.01
N SER A 5 22.04 -29.55 19.87
CA SER A 5 21.50 -30.86 19.51
C SER A 5 20.35 -30.71 18.51
N PRO A 6 20.23 -31.58 17.49
CA PRO A 6 19.13 -31.52 16.52
C PRO A 6 17.76 -31.64 17.20
N LEU A 7 17.68 -32.39 18.31
CA LEU A 7 16.45 -32.54 19.11
C LEU A 7 16.03 -31.22 19.77
N THR A 8 16.97 -30.46 20.34
CA THR A 8 16.66 -29.14 20.92
C THR A 8 16.22 -28.13 19.85
N ALA A 9 16.79 -28.20 18.64
CA ALA A 9 16.39 -27.35 17.53
C ALA A 9 14.98 -27.69 17.03
N VAL A 10 14.65 -28.98 16.89
CA VAL A 10 13.32 -29.44 16.51
C VAL A 10 12.28 -29.06 17.57
N ALA A 11 12.57 -29.28 18.86
CA ALA A 11 11.67 -28.89 19.94
C ALA A 11 11.43 -27.37 19.99
N ALA A 12 12.48 -26.57 19.80
CA ALA A 12 12.35 -25.11 19.72
C ALA A 12 11.50 -24.67 18.51
N LEU A 13 11.71 -25.28 17.34
CA LEU A 13 10.92 -25.00 16.15
C LEU A 13 9.45 -25.34 16.36
N VAL A 14 9.14 -26.52 16.91
CA VAL A 14 7.77 -26.93 17.23
C VAL A 14 7.12 -25.94 18.20
N LEU A 15 7.84 -25.53 19.25
CA LEU A 15 7.36 -24.55 20.22
C LEU A 15 7.05 -23.20 19.54
N LEU A 16 7.94 -22.70 18.68
CA LEU A 16 7.73 -21.45 17.94
C LEU A 16 6.51 -21.52 17.00
N VAL A 17 6.32 -22.66 16.31
CA VAL A 17 5.16 -22.89 15.45
C VAL A 17 3.87 -22.90 16.26
N VAL A 18 3.85 -23.60 17.40
CA VAL A 18 2.67 -23.65 18.29
C VAL A 18 2.34 -22.24 18.81
N ILE A 19 3.34 -21.49 19.28
CA ILE A 19 3.16 -20.10 19.74
C ILE A 19 2.58 -19.23 18.60
N HIS A 20 3.12 -19.34 17.39
CA HIS A 20 2.63 -18.61 16.22
C HIS A 20 1.17 -18.93 15.89
N LEU A 21 0.81 -20.22 15.87
CA LEU A 21 -0.56 -20.66 15.60
C LEU A 21 -1.54 -20.16 16.66
N VAL A 22 -1.17 -20.27 17.95
CA VAL A 22 -1.99 -19.78 19.07
C VAL A 22 -2.18 -18.26 18.96
N ARG A 23 -1.14 -17.50 18.63
CA ARG A 23 -1.25 -16.04 18.40
C ARG A 23 -2.20 -15.71 17.25
N CYS A 24 -2.10 -16.45 16.14
CA CYS A 24 -2.95 -16.24 14.97
C CYS A 24 -4.43 -16.51 15.25
N LEU A 25 -4.72 -17.54 16.06
CA LEU A 25 -6.07 -17.94 16.45
C LEU A 25 -6.67 -17.06 17.53
N ARG A 26 -5.86 -16.58 18.48
CA ARG A 26 -6.30 -15.68 19.55
C ARG A 26 -6.37 -14.20 19.14
N SER A 27 -5.91 -13.87 17.93
CA SER A 27 -5.99 -12.51 17.40
C SER A 27 -7.45 -12.04 17.33
N PRO A 28 -7.77 -10.79 17.72
CA PRO A 28 -9.11 -10.24 17.56
C PRO A 28 -9.56 -10.25 16.09
N LEU A 29 -8.62 -10.24 15.15
CA LEU A 29 -8.88 -10.33 13.71
C LEU A 29 -9.35 -11.72 13.26
N ALA A 30 -9.19 -12.77 14.07
CA ALA A 30 -9.61 -14.13 13.72
C ALA A 30 -11.13 -14.30 13.53
N ARG A 31 -11.90 -13.36 14.06
CA ARG A 31 -13.37 -13.29 13.90
C ARG A 31 -13.80 -12.72 12.55
N LEU A 32 -12.91 -12.01 11.86
CA LEU A 32 -13.23 -11.42 10.57
C LEU A 32 -13.31 -12.50 9.48
N PRO A 33 -14.26 -12.39 8.55
CA PRO A 33 -14.40 -13.36 7.48
C PRO A 33 -13.22 -13.27 6.52
N GLY A 34 -12.89 -14.37 5.85
CA GLY A 34 -11.79 -14.46 4.90
C GLY A 34 -11.29 -15.89 4.69
N PRO A 35 -10.34 -16.10 3.77
CA PRO A 35 -9.75 -17.40 3.52
C PRO A 35 -9.06 -17.97 4.76
N THR A 36 -9.19 -19.28 5.02
CA THR A 36 -8.55 -19.91 6.20
C THR A 36 -7.03 -19.68 6.22
N ILE A 37 -6.38 -19.68 5.05
CA ILE A 37 -4.94 -19.42 4.92
C ILE A 37 -4.54 -18.03 5.41
N SER A 38 -5.39 -17.01 5.25
CA SER A 38 -5.09 -15.64 5.68
C SER A 38 -5.05 -15.48 7.20
N LYS A 39 -5.58 -16.45 7.95
CA LYS A 39 -5.47 -16.46 9.41
C LYS A 39 -4.06 -16.74 9.89
N TYR A 40 -3.29 -17.53 9.14
CA TYR A 40 -2.00 -18.08 9.57
C TYR A 40 -0.79 -17.48 8.84
N THR A 41 -0.98 -17.08 7.58
CA THR A 41 0.13 -16.61 6.74
C THR A 41 -0.28 -15.53 5.74
N SER A 42 0.65 -14.63 5.42
CA SER A 42 0.50 -13.63 4.36
C SER A 42 1.05 -14.11 3.00
N LEU A 43 1.61 -15.32 2.94
CA LEU A 43 2.26 -15.85 1.73
C LEU A 43 1.34 -15.86 0.51
N TRP A 44 0.07 -16.24 0.70
CA TRP A 44 -0.88 -16.27 -0.41
C TRP A 44 -1.20 -14.88 -0.97
N LEU A 45 -1.29 -13.87 -0.09
CA LEU A 45 -1.49 -12.49 -0.51
C LEU A 45 -0.26 -11.97 -1.26
N LYS A 46 0.94 -12.28 -0.76
CA LYS A 46 2.22 -11.95 -1.43
C LYS A 46 2.38 -12.64 -2.78
N TRP A 47 1.92 -13.89 -2.91
CA TRP A 47 1.91 -14.58 -4.19
C TRP A 47 1.06 -13.84 -5.22
N ASN A 48 -0.13 -13.36 -4.84
CA ASN A 48 -0.97 -12.56 -5.72
C ASN A 48 -0.36 -11.16 -6.01
N GLU A 49 0.43 -10.61 -5.09
CA GLU A 49 1.20 -9.37 -5.34
C GLU A 49 2.24 -9.58 -6.43
N ILE A 50 3.06 -10.63 -6.31
CA ILE A 50 4.14 -10.94 -7.26
C ILE A 50 3.58 -11.23 -8.67
N ASN A 51 2.39 -11.83 -8.74
CA ASN A 51 1.71 -12.10 -10.00
C ASN A 51 0.84 -10.94 -10.51
N ALA A 52 0.89 -9.76 -9.87
CA ALA A 52 0.08 -8.59 -10.20
C ALA A 52 -1.46 -8.83 -10.17
N THR A 53 -1.92 -9.85 -9.45
CA THR A 53 -3.34 -10.22 -9.33
C THR A 53 -3.98 -9.82 -8.00
N ARG A 54 -3.24 -9.14 -7.10
CA ARG A 54 -3.72 -8.76 -5.75
C ARG A 54 -5.08 -8.09 -5.76
N THR A 55 -5.29 -7.09 -6.62
CA THR A 55 -6.54 -6.32 -6.67
C THR A 55 -7.72 -7.22 -7.05
N VAL A 56 -7.55 -8.08 -8.06
CA VAL A 56 -8.58 -9.03 -8.51
C VAL A 56 -8.90 -10.04 -7.41
N TYR A 57 -7.87 -10.57 -6.75
CA TYR A 57 -8.02 -11.49 -5.63
C TYR A 57 -8.79 -10.85 -4.47
N ILE A 58 -8.37 -9.68 -4.00
CA ILE A 58 -9.05 -8.97 -2.90
C ILE A 58 -10.50 -8.62 -3.29
N HIS A 59 -10.73 -8.20 -4.53
CA HIS A 59 -12.09 -7.94 -5.01
C HIS A 59 -12.97 -9.19 -4.96
N ALA A 60 -12.47 -10.33 -5.44
CA ALA A 60 -13.19 -11.61 -5.35
C ALA A 60 -13.48 -12.01 -3.90
N LEU A 61 -12.55 -11.74 -2.98
CA LEU A 61 -12.78 -11.95 -1.56
C LEU A 61 -13.90 -11.06 -1.01
N HIS A 62 -13.94 -9.78 -1.37
CA HIS A 62 -15.03 -8.88 -0.97
C HIS A 62 -16.38 -9.33 -1.53
N ARG A 63 -16.42 -9.81 -2.77
CA ARG A 63 -17.65 -10.39 -3.34
C ARG A 63 -18.15 -11.60 -2.57
N LYS A 64 -17.25 -12.39 -1.99
CA LYS A 64 -17.58 -13.63 -1.25
C LYS A 64 -17.87 -13.41 0.23
N TYR A 65 -17.07 -12.57 0.90
CA TYR A 65 -17.04 -12.43 2.36
C TYR A 65 -17.63 -11.11 2.86
N GLY A 66 -17.92 -10.16 1.96
CA GLY A 66 -18.55 -8.89 2.28
C GLY A 66 -17.55 -7.73 2.48
N PRO A 67 -17.95 -6.67 3.20
CA PRO A 67 -17.27 -5.38 3.15
C PRO A 67 -15.98 -5.29 3.98
N ALA A 68 -15.71 -6.23 4.88
CA ALA A 68 -14.50 -6.29 5.69
C ALA A 68 -13.96 -7.71 5.65
N VAL A 69 -12.74 -7.89 5.13
CA VAL A 69 -12.16 -9.23 4.89
C VAL A 69 -10.73 -9.31 5.37
N ARG A 70 -10.41 -10.35 6.15
CA ARG A 70 -9.03 -10.63 6.55
C ARG A 70 -8.24 -11.22 5.39
N VAL A 71 -7.23 -10.49 4.93
CA VAL A 71 -6.40 -10.87 3.76
C VAL A 71 -5.05 -11.43 4.15
N ALA A 72 -4.56 -11.12 5.36
CA ALA A 72 -3.39 -11.72 5.99
C ALA A 72 -3.52 -11.68 7.53
N PRO A 73 -2.62 -12.31 8.32
CA PRO A 73 -2.81 -12.43 9.76
C PRO A 73 -3.00 -11.09 10.47
N ASN A 74 -2.33 -10.05 9.99
CA ASN A 74 -2.40 -8.69 10.56
C ASN A 74 -2.94 -7.66 9.54
N GLU A 75 -3.58 -8.09 8.46
CA GLU A 75 -4.11 -7.19 7.42
C GLU A 75 -5.58 -7.47 7.13
N VAL A 76 -6.35 -6.40 7.07
CA VAL A 76 -7.78 -6.42 6.75
C VAL A 76 -8.04 -5.45 5.61
N ALA A 77 -8.77 -5.91 4.61
CA ALA A 77 -9.25 -5.09 3.51
C ALA A 77 -10.69 -4.64 3.79
N PHE A 78 -11.01 -3.41 3.39
CA PHE A 78 -12.33 -2.79 3.60
C PHE A 78 -12.84 -2.17 2.29
N THR A 79 -14.15 -2.24 2.06
CA THR A 79 -14.81 -1.61 0.90
C THR A 79 -15.99 -0.71 1.27
N SER A 80 -16.30 -0.53 2.55
CA SER A 80 -17.44 0.29 2.98
C SER A 80 -17.08 1.78 3.08
N TRP A 81 -18.04 2.65 2.75
CA TRP A 81 -17.89 4.10 2.90
C TRP A 81 -17.53 4.54 4.34
N PRO A 82 -18.15 4.00 5.41
CA PRO A 82 -17.75 4.32 6.77
C PRO A 82 -16.28 3.99 7.05
N ALA A 83 -15.78 2.86 6.56
CA ALA A 83 -14.38 2.49 6.73
C ALA A 83 -13.43 3.43 5.99
N ILE A 84 -13.78 3.85 4.76
CA ILE A 84 -12.98 4.83 4.01
C ILE A 84 -12.89 6.15 4.79
N LYS A 85 -14.01 6.63 5.33
CA LYS A 85 -14.05 7.85 6.14
C LYS A 85 -13.18 7.72 7.41
N GLU A 86 -13.30 6.58 8.09
CA GLU A 86 -12.58 6.29 9.33
C GLU A 86 -11.06 6.21 9.12
N ILE A 87 -10.64 5.57 8.03
CA ILE A 87 -9.23 5.28 7.75
C ILE A 87 -8.52 6.48 7.11
N TYR A 88 -9.16 7.15 6.13
CA TYR A 88 -8.48 8.12 5.26
C TYR A 88 -8.92 9.58 5.46
N CYS A 89 -10.16 9.84 5.89
CA CYS A 89 -10.68 11.21 5.91
C CYS A 89 -10.27 11.97 7.18
N SER A 90 -10.21 13.30 7.05
CA SER A 90 -10.09 14.21 8.19
C SER A 90 -11.32 14.06 9.09
N GLY A 91 -11.12 13.64 10.34
CA GLY A 91 -12.18 13.41 11.33
C GLY A 91 -12.42 11.93 11.71
N GLY A 92 -11.73 10.96 11.08
CA GLY A 92 -11.65 9.58 11.59
C GLY A 92 -10.57 9.41 12.68
N SER A 93 -10.28 8.17 13.10
CA SER A 93 -9.30 7.83 14.16
C SER A 93 -7.87 8.32 13.87
N GLY A 94 -7.54 8.63 12.62
CA GLY A 94 -6.26 9.22 12.26
C GLY A 94 -5.08 8.26 12.39
N TYR A 95 -5.24 7.04 11.88
CA TYR A 95 -4.20 6.02 11.85
C TYR A 95 -2.92 6.51 11.17
N ASP A 96 -1.78 6.15 11.76
CA ASP A 96 -0.46 6.35 11.16
C ASP A 96 -0.21 5.30 10.08
N LYS A 97 0.64 5.66 9.11
CA LYS A 97 1.09 4.68 8.10
C LYS A 97 2.04 3.67 8.75
N THR A 98 2.02 2.45 8.25
CA THR A 98 2.92 1.39 8.71
C THR A 98 4.31 1.51 8.08
N GLU A 99 5.27 0.76 8.63
CA GLU A 99 6.62 0.59 8.10
C GLU A 99 6.69 0.05 6.66
N PHE A 100 5.57 -0.38 6.08
CA PHE A 100 5.45 -0.68 4.65
C PHE A 100 6.00 0.46 3.78
N TYR A 101 5.80 1.71 4.19
CA TYR A 101 6.28 2.88 3.45
C TYR A 101 7.79 3.08 3.51
N ASP A 102 8.51 2.31 4.33
CA ASP A 102 9.97 2.38 4.43
C ASP A 102 10.67 1.86 3.17
N MET A 103 10.00 0.98 2.42
CA MET A 103 10.44 0.50 1.12
C MET A 103 10.62 1.63 0.08
N PHE A 104 9.93 2.76 0.28
CA PHE A 104 9.98 3.91 -0.63
C PHE A 104 10.90 5.03 -0.12
N ARG A 105 11.73 4.78 0.89
CA ARG A 105 12.73 5.75 1.35
C ARG A 105 13.75 5.99 0.24
N ILE A 106 14.15 7.25 0.08
CA ILE A 106 15.10 7.67 -0.94
C ILE A 106 16.36 8.17 -0.23
N TYR A 107 17.52 7.59 -0.55
CA TYR A 107 18.82 7.89 0.06
C TYR A 107 18.79 7.85 1.61
N GLY A 108 18.09 6.87 2.18
CA GLY A 108 17.94 6.70 3.63
C GLY A 108 17.05 7.76 4.31
N ARG A 109 16.44 8.68 3.55
CA ARG A 109 15.61 9.77 4.08
C ARG A 109 14.13 9.54 3.81
N ARG A 110 13.29 10.00 4.75
CA ARG A 110 11.84 10.04 4.58
C ARG A 110 11.41 11.28 3.81
N THR A 111 10.69 11.06 2.71
CA THR A 111 9.95 12.08 1.95
C THR A 111 8.57 12.34 2.60
N MET A 112 7.81 13.32 2.09
CA MET A 112 6.42 13.53 2.52
C MET A 112 5.60 12.24 2.39
N PHE A 113 5.72 11.54 1.26
CA PHE A 113 4.99 10.29 0.99
C PHE A 113 5.28 9.20 2.04
N THR A 114 6.54 9.04 2.41
CA THR A 114 7.00 8.01 3.36
C THR A 114 6.99 8.42 4.83
N THR A 115 6.48 9.62 5.15
CA THR A 115 6.36 10.06 6.56
C THR A 115 5.24 9.25 7.21
N LEU A 116 5.56 8.52 8.29
CA LEU A 116 4.62 7.60 8.95
C LEU A 116 3.63 8.33 9.84
N ASN A 117 4.15 9.19 10.71
CA ASN A 117 3.35 9.92 11.66
C ASN A 117 2.54 11.01 10.96
N LYS A 118 1.24 11.07 11.27
CA LYS A 118 0.29 12.02 10.68
C LYS A 118 0.63 13.48 10.97
N ALA A 119 1.09 13.82 12.17
CA ALA A 119 1.41 15.20 12.54
C ALA A 119 2.63 15.72 11.76
N ASP A 120 3.68 14.91 11.66
CA ASP A 120 4.87 15.24 10.86
C ASP A 120 4.53 15.34 9.37
N HIS A 121 3.69 14.43 8.88
CA HIS A 121 3.21 14.46 7.50
C HIS A 121 2.42 15.75 7.23
N ALA A 122 1.54 16.16 8.15
CA ALA A 122 0.77 17.40 8.04
C ALA A 122 1.66 18.64 8.05
N LYS A 123 2.68 18.68 8.90
CA LYS A 123 3.68 19.77 8.93
C LYS A 123 4.42 19.89 7.60
N ARG A 124 4.91 18.77 7.06
CA ARG A 124 5.59 18.73 5.75
C ARG A 124 4.67 19.11 4.60
N LYS A 125 3.43 18.60 4.60
CA LYS A 125 2.42 18.94 3.59
C LYS A 125 2.14 20.43 3.57
N ARG A 126 2.00 21.08 4.73
CA ARG A 126 1.72 22.51 4.83
C ARG A 126 2.78 23.38 4.15
N ILE A 127 4.06 23.01 4.23
CA ILE A 127 5.17 23.74 3.60
C ILE A 127 5.04 23.76 2.06
N LEU A 128 4.53 22.68 1.46
CA LEU A 128 4.44 22.56 0.00
C LEU A 128 3.03 22.83 -0.55
N ALA A 129 2.02 22.92 0.31
CA ALA A 129 0.62 23.02 -0.10
C ALA A 129 0.33 24.25 -0.97
N ASP A 130 0.99 25.39 -0.70
CA ASP A 130 0.80 26.61 -1.48
C ASP A 130 1.14 26.38 -2.96
N ARG A 131 2.27 25.74 -3.25
CA ARG A 131 2.76 25.52 -4.63
C ARG A 131 1.80 24.69 -5.48
N TYR A 132 1.03 23.80 -4.85
CA TYR A 132 0.03 22.96 -5.51
C TYR A 132 -1.40 23.54 -5.43
N ALA A 133 -1.58 24.75 -4.90
CA ALA A 133 -2.88 25.41 -4.93
C ALA A 133 -3.28 25.73 -6.38
N ASN A 134 -4.57 25.63 -6.70
CA ASN A 134 -5.09 25.95 -8.04
C ASN A 134 -4.68 27.36 -8.50
N THR A 135 -4.64 28.33 -7.59
CA THR A 135 -4.19 29.71 -7.86
C THR A 135 -2.73 29.82 -8.30
N ASN A 136 -1.90 28.81 -7.98
CA ASN A 136 -0.50 28.74 -8.40
C ASN A 136 -0.31 27.86 -9.64
N ILE A 137 -1.01 26.71 -9.71
CA ILE A 137 -0.94 25.80 -10.86
C ILE A 137 -1.52 26.46 -12.11
N LEU A 138 -2.62 27.20 -11.99
CA LEU A 138 -3.32 27.80 -13.13
C LEU A 138 -2.71 29.13 -13.60
N ARG A 139 -1.57 29.55 -13.04
CA ARG A 139 -0.86 30.74 -13.52
C ARG A 139 -0.40 30.55 -14.96
N SER A 140 -0.37 31.64 -15.73
CA SER A 140 0.00 31.64 -17.15
C SER A 140 1.34 30.96 -17.42
N ALA A 141 2.37 31.23 -16.61
CA ALA A 141 3.68 30.61 -16.76
C ALA A 141 3.65 29.07 -16.67
N SER A 142 2.94 28.53 -15.67
CA SER A 142 2.79 27.08 -15.48
C SER A 142 1.96 26.46 -16.60
N MET A 143 0.82 27.09 -16.94
CA MET A 143 -0.09 26.61 -17.97
C MET A 143 0.55 26.63 -19.36
N HIS A 144 1.29 27.68 -19.69
CA HIS A 144 2.02 27.78 -20.95
C HIS A 144 3.04 26.65 -21.10
N GLY A 145 3.85 26.41 -20.06
CA GLY A 145 4.83 25.33 -20.07
C GLY A 145 4.21 23.92 -20.14
N ILE A 146 2.99 23.73 -19.62
CA ILE A 146 2.24 22.47 -19.76
C ILE A 146 1.71 22.32 -21.20
N GLN A 147 1.08 23.38 -21.74
CA GLN A 147 0.53 23.39 -23.09
C GLN A 147 1.60 23.20 -24.15
N GLU A 148 2.73 23.89 -24.03
CA GLU A 148 3.86 23.80 -24.96
C GLU A 148 4.41 22.37 -25.01
N ARG A 149 4.70 21.76 -23.85
CA ARG A 149 5.22 20.39 -23.75
C ARG A 149 4.21 19.37 -24.26
N SER A 150 2.93 19.55 -23.95
CA SER A 150 1.86 18.68 -24.45
C SER A 150 1.75 18.76 -25.97
N ALA A 151 1.77 19.96 -26.55
CA ALA A 151 1.74 20.15 -28.00
C ALA A 151 2.98 19.55 -28.68
N LYS A 152 4.16 19.67 -28.07
CA LYS A 152 5.39 19.05 -28.58
C LYS A 152 5.30 17.52 -28.55
N PHE A 153 4.77 16.95 -27.48
CA PHE A 153 4.54 15.52 -27.36
C PHE A 153 3.56 15.01 -28.44
N VAL A 154 2.42 15.69 -28.60
CA VAL A 154 1.43 15.35 -29.64
C VAL A 154 2.04 15.43 -31.05
N ARG A 155 2.84 16.46 -31.35
CA ARG A 155 3.55 16.57 -32.63
C ARG A 155 4.49 15.38 -32.87
N ARG A 156 5.23 14.94 -31.84
CA ARG A 156 6.10 13.76 -31.94
C ARG A 156 5.32 12.49 -32.26
N CYS A 157 4.22 12.26 -31.55
CA CYS A 157 3.34 11.12 -31.81
C CYS A 157 2.75 11.17 -33.24
N ALA A 158 2.34 12.36 -33.71
CA ALA A 158 1.80 12.53 -35.07
C ALA A 158 2.84 12.34 -36.17
N SER A 159 4.13 12.63 -35.89
CA SER A 159 5.23 12.40 -36.83
C SER A 159 5.73 10.96 -36.85
N ALA A 160 5.35 10.14 -35.87
CA ALA A 160 5.74 8.73 -35.83
C ALA A 160 4.97 7.97 -36.92
N SER A 161 5.68 7.25 -37.78
CA SER A 161 5.05 6.41 -38.81
C SER A 161 4.56 5.11 -38.18
N GLY A 162 3.23 4.91 -38.14
CA GLY A 162 2.60 3.71 -37.60
C GLY A 162 2.27 3.82 -36.10
N ALA A 163 2.71 2.86 -35.30
CA ALA A 163 2.48 2.85 -33.86
C ALA A 163 3.63 3.53 -33.12
N ALA A 164 3.30 4.43 -32.18
CA ALA A 164 4.26 5.09 -31.31
C ALA A 164 4.16 4.54 -29.89
N ASP A 165 5.30 4.16 -29.31
CA ASP A 165 5.38 3.86 -27.88
C ASP A 165 5.36 5.17 -27.09
N VAL A 166 4.25 5.41 -26.40
CA VAL A 166 3.98 6.61 -25.58
C VAL A 166 5.08 6.83 -24.53
N PHE A 167 5.68 5.76 -24.00
CA PHE A 167 6.75 5.86 -22.99
C PHE A 167 8.10 6.25 -23.58
N MET A 168 8.33 5.94 -24.85
CA MET A 168 9.56 6.33 -25.58
C MET A 168 9.44 7.71 -26.23
N CYS A 169 8.22 8.26 -26.35
CA CYS A 169 7.97 9.57 -26.93
C CYS A 169 8.01 10.74 -25.93
N MET A 170 7.95 10.47 -24.62
CA MET A 170 8.16 11.46 -23.54
C MET A 170 9.62 11.91 -23.50
#